data_AF-I3X691-F1
#
_entry.id   AF-I3X691-F1
#
_cell.length_a   1.000
_cell.length_b   1.000
_cell.length_c   1.000
_cell.angle_alpha   90.00
_cell.angle_beta   90.00
_cell.angle_gamma   90.00
#
_symmetry.space_group_name_H-M   'P 1'
#
loop_
_entity.id
_entity.type
_entity.pdbx_description
1 polymer ?
#
loop_
_entity_poly.entity_id
_entity_poly.type
_entity_poly.pdbx_seq_one_letter_code
_entity_poly.pdbx_strand_id
1 'polypeptide(L)' 'MTFDDDVEAAITAACEELEMTREEVIHLILREWLEQYGFLPVHELDEGSETEGSA' A
#
# COMPACT_ATOMS: atom_id res chain seq x y z
N MET A 1 -18.81 -1.85 3.17
CA MET A 1 -18.39 -2.78 4.24
C MET A 1 -18.10 -1.93 5.46
N THR A 2 -18.61 -2.33 6.61
CA THR A 2 -18.38 -1.62 7.89
C THR A 2 -17.52 -2.57 8.71
N PHE A 3 -16.30 -2.15 9.04
CA PHE A 3 -15.45 -2.89 9.96
C PHE A 3 -15.89 -2.62 11.41
N ASP A 4 -15.34 -3.38 12.35
CA ASP A 4 -15.47 -3.06 13.77
C ASP A 4 -14.86 -1.67 14.06
N ASP A 5 -15.33 -1.04 15.14
CA ASP A 5 -14.97 0.34 15.49
C ASP A 5 -13.45 0.53 15.67
N ASP A 6 -12.73 -0.48 16.16
CA ASP A 6 -11.28 -0.43 16.31
C ASP A 6 -10.55 -0.43 14.97
N VAL A 7 -11.01 -1.24 14.03
CA VAL A 7 -10.48 -1.30 12.67
C VAL A 7 -10.79 -0.02 11.90
N GLU A 8 -12.01 0.53 12.02
CA GLU A 8 -12.34 1.83 11.40
C GLU A 8 -11.48 2.95 11.99
N ALA A 9 -11.26 2.99 13.30
CA ALA A 9 -10.40 3.99 13.93
C ALA A 9 -8.94 3.90 13.44
N ALA A 10 -8.41 2.68 13.28
CA ALA A 10 -7.07 2.47 12.74
C ALA A 10 -6.96 2.91 11.28
N ILE A 11 -7.97 2.62 10.45
CA ILE A 11 -8.02 3.06 9.06
C ILE A 11 -8.12 4.59 8.98
N THR A 12 -8.96 5.22 9.81
CA THR A 12 -9.05 6.69 9.86
C THR A 12 -7.72 7.32 10.23
N ALA A 13 -7.04 6.82 11.27
CA ALA A 13 -5.72 7.31 11.64
C ALA A 13 -4.71 7.15 10.49
N ALA A 14 -4.71 6.01 9.80
CA ALA A 14 -3.84 5.79 8.65
C ALA A 14 -4.15 6.73 7.48
N CYS A 15 -5.43 7.04 7.21
CA CYS A 15 -5.82 8.03 6.21
C CYS A 15 -5.28 9.42 6.53
N GLU A 16 -5.34 9.83 7.80
CA GLU A 16 -4.84 11.14 8.26
C GLU A 16 -3.31 11.21 8.14
N GLU A 17 -2.60 10.17 8.56
CA GLU A 17 -1.13 10.15 8.57
C GLU A 17 -0.53 10.03 7.15
N LEU A 18 -1.18 9.29 6.25
CA LEU A 18 -0.69 9.05 4.89
C LEU A 18 -1.26 10.03 3.87
N GLU A 19 -2.18 10.91 4.27
CA GLU A 19 -2.91 11.82 3.39
C GLU A 19 -3.62 11.10 2.23
N MET A 20 -4.15 9.90 2.51
CA MET A 20 -4.77 8.99 1.54
C MET A 20 -6.26 8.81 1.83
N THR A 21 -7.04 8.45 0.80
CA THR A 21 -8.44 8.05 1.00
C THR A 21 -8.52 6.67 1.66
N ARG A 22 -9.66 6.40 2.30
CA ARG A 22 -9.96 5.09 2.91
C ARG A 22 -9.77 3.93 1.93
N GLU A 23 -10.17 4.10 0.68
CA GLU A 23 -10.02 3.06 -0.34
C GLU A 23 -8.55 2.81 -0.67
N GLU A 24 -7.75 3.87 -0.81
CA GLU A 24 -6.32 3.77 -1.10
C GLU A 24 -5.55 3.12 0.06
N VAL A 25 -5.85 3.47 1.31
CA VAL A 25 -5.27 2.85 2.51
C VAL A 25 -5.61 1.35 2.57
N ILE A 26 -6.86 0.98 2.34
CA ILE A 26 -7.27 -0.43 2.33
C ILE A 26 -6.54 -1.20 1.22
N HIS A 27 -6.45 -0.65 0.01
CA HIS A 27 -5.69 -1.27 -1.07
C HIS A 27 -4.20 -1.39 -0.75
N LEU A 28 -3.61 -0.38 -0.13
CA LEU A 28 -2.21 -0.39 0.31
C LEU A 28 -1.98 -1.53 1.31
N ILE A 29 -2.75 -1.57 2.40
CA ILE A 29 -2.61 -2.58 3.46
C ILE A 29 -2.78 -4.00 2.90
N LEU A 30 -3.80 -4.22 2.05
CA LEU A 30 -4.04 -5.53 1.46
C LEU A 30 -2.91 -5.94 0.50
N ARG A 31 -2.40 -5.00 -0.31
CA ARG A 31 -1.28 -5.25 -1.21
C ARG A 31 -0.03 -5.66 -0.44
N GLU A 32 0.38 -4.85 0.54
CA GLU A 32 1.58 -5.14 1.34
C GLU A 32 1.45 -6.45 2.10
N TRP A 33 0.28 -6.74 2.66
CA TRP A 33 0.02 -8.02 3.31
C TRP A 33 0.16 -9.18 2.31
N LEU A 34 -0.44 -9.10 1.12
CA LEU A 34 -0.34 -10.17 0.12
C LEU A 34 1.08 -10.35 -0.41
N GLU A 35 1.83 -9.27 -0.61
CA GLU A 35 3.23 -9.30 -1.05
C GLU A 35 4.14 -9.94 0.00
N GLN A 36 3.99 -9.56 1.29
CA GLN A 36 4.78 -10.10 2.38
C GLN A 36 4.63 -11.62 2.53
N TYR A 37 3.43 -12.16 2.26
CA TYR A 37 3.16 -13.59 2.31
C TYR A 37 3.40 -14.32 0.97
N GLY A 38 3.87 -13.62 -0.07
CA GLY A 38 4.19 -14.19 -1.38
C GLY A 38 2.97 -14.58 -2.21
N PHE A 39 1.78 -14.05 -1.88
CA PHE A 39 0.57 -14.22 -2.68
C PHE A 39 0.57 -13.29 -3.91
N LEU A 40 1.28 -12.17 -3.82
CA LEU A 40 1.54 -11.27 -4.94
C LEU A 40 3.05 -11.11 -5.15
N PRO A 41 3.52 -10.96 -6.42
CA PRO A 41 4.88 -10.52 -6.66
C PRO A 41 5.05 -9.12 -6.07
N VAL A 42 6.14 -8.91 -5.32
CA VAL A 42 6.48 -7.61 -4.75
C VAL A 42 6.60 -6.61 -5.90
N HIS A 43 5.75 -5.58 -5.89
CA HIS A 43 5.96 -4.44 -6.76
C HIS A 43 7.16 -3.67 -6.22
N GLU A 44 8.33 -3.89 -6.81
CA GLU A 44 9.40 -2.90 -6.73
C GLU A 44 8.82 -1.63 -7.35
N LEU A 45 8.49 -0.65 -6.50
CA LEU A 45 8.24 0.71 -6.96
C LEU A 45 9.52 1.09 -7.70
N ASP A 46 9.44 1.22 -9.02
CA ASP A 46 10.56 1.58 -9.89
C ASP A 46 11.05 2.98 -9.47
N GLU A 47 11.88 3.03 -8.44
CA GLU A 47 12.65 4.21 -8.05
C GLU A 47 13.90 4.24 -8.93
N GLY A 48 13.68 4.49 -10.22
CA GLY A 48 14.66 5.02 -11.16
C GLY A 48 15.85 4.12 -11.50
N SER A 49 15.84 3.56 -12.72
CA SER A 49 17.06 3.52 -13.55
C SER A 49 16.73 3.31 -15.02
N GLU A 50 16.23 4.37 -15.66
CA GLU A 50 16.65 4.65 -17.03
C GLU A 50 18.10 5.18 -16.98
N THR A 51 19.07 4.28 -16.80
CA THR A 51 20.43 4.58 -17.29
C THR A 51 20.55 3.96 -18.67
N GLU A 52 20.38 4.81 -19.69
CA GLU A 52 20.65 4.49 -21.09
C GLU A 52 22.14 4.14 -21.24
N GLY A 53 22.47 2.87 -21.01
CA GLY A 53 23.82 2.35 -21.12
C GLY A 53 24.12 1.95 -22.56
N SER A 54 24.46 2.92 -23.40
CA SER A 54 25.12 2.66 -24.68
C SER A 54 26.61 2.88 -24.50
N ALA A 55 27.37 1.79 -24.45
CA ALA A 55 28.83 1.75 -24.42
C ALA A 55 29.35 0.95 -25.61
#